data_AF-A0A2V7I0R0-F1
#
_entry.id   AF-A0A2V7I0R0-F1
#
_cell.length_a   1.000
_cell.length_b   1.000
_cell.length_c   1.000
_cell.angle_alpha   90.00
_cell.angle_beta   90.00
_cell.angle_gamma   90.00
#
_symmetry.space_group_name_H-M   'P 1'
#
loop_
_entity.id
_entity.type
_entity.pdbx_description
1 polymer ?
#
loop_
_entity_poly.entity_id
_entity_poly.type
_entity_poly.pdbx_seq_one_letter_code
_entity_poly.pdbx_strand_id
1 'polypeptide(L)'
;MYDTSLWLGGKEFKSRLIVGTGKYASFENMREAIEASGAEIVTVAVRRVNLPGQGESLLDYIDPKRYTLLPNTAGCYTADEA
;
A
#
# COMPACT_ATOMS: atom_id res chain seq x y z
N MET A 1 16.02 14.78 -19.55
CA MET A 1 14.72 14.17 -19.22
C MET A 1 14.28 14.81 -17.92
N TYR A 2 13.18 15.56 -17.91
CA TYR A 2 12.72 16.21 -16.68
C TYR A 2 12.05 15.16 -15.79
N ASP A 3 12.57 15.01 -14.58
CA ASP A 3 11.92 14.22 -13.54
C ASP A 3 10.71 15.01 -13.05
N THR A 4 9.55 14.69 -13.64
CA THR A 4 8.28 15.34 -13.32
C THR A 4 7.52 14.48 -12.32
N SER A 5 6.75 15.11 -11.44
CA SER A 5 5.88 14.40 -10.51
C SER A 5 4.82 13.57 -11.23
N LEU A 6 4.38 12.49 -10.59
CA LEU A 6 3.25 11.67 -10.98
C LEU A 6 1.95 12.31 -10.48
N TRP A 7 1.01 12.57 -11.37
CA TRP A 7 -0.33 13.06 -11.03
C TRP A 7 -1.34 11.93 -11.18
N LEU A 8 -2.02 11.55 -10.09
CA LEU A 8 -3.05 10.51 -10.07
C LEU A 8 -4.20 10.91 -9.16
N GLY A 9 -5.43 10.84 -9.66
CA GLY A 9 -6.64 11.11 -8.87
C GLY A 9 -6.67 12.49 -8.21
N GLY A 10 -6.08 13.51 -8.86
CA GLY A 10 -5.98 14.87 -8.33
C GLY A 10 -4.91 15.08 -7.24
N LYS A 11 -4.05 14.08 -7.01
CA LYS A 11 -2.92 14.16 -6.09
C LYS A 11 -1.60 14.07 -6.85
N GLU A 12 -0.60 14.77 -6.33
CA GLU A 12 0.77 14.76 -6.82
C GLU A 12 1.64 13.82 -5.98
N PHE A 13 2.48 13.03 -6.63
CA PHE A 13 3.45 12.11 -6.03
C PHE A 13 4.82 12.35 -6.66
N LYS A 14 5.87 12.38 -5.86
CA LYS A 14 7.26 12.47 -6.33
C LYS A 14 7.75 11.11 -6.81
N SER A 15 7.40 10.05 -6.08
CA SER A 15 7.76 8.68 -6.41
C SER A 15 6.80 8.09 -7.44
N ARG A 16 7.38 7.45 -8.45
CA ARG A 16 6.65 6.68 -9.47
C ARG A 16 6.59 5.19 -9.15
N LEU A 17 7.17 4.79 -8.02
CA LEU A 17 7.16 3.41 -7.54
C LEU A 17 5.96 3.18 -6.62
N ILE A 18 5.09 2.25 -7.01
CA ILE A 18 3.96 1.77 -6.20
C ILE A 18 4.35 0.40 -5.65
N VAL A 19 4.17 0.19 -4.34
CA VAL A 19 4.60 -1.03 -3.64
C VAL A 19 3.39 -1.78 -3.07
N GLY A 20 3.37 -3.11 -3.16
CA GLY A 20 2.36 -3.94 -2.51
C GLY A 20 2.85 -4.57 -1.22
N THR A 21 1.94 -4.94 -0.31
CA THR A 21 2.27 -5.35 1.08
C THR A 21 2.27 -6.86 1.34
N GLY A 22 1.84 -7.69 0.38
CA GLY A 22 1.38 -9.05 0.67
C GLY A 22 2.42 -10.19 0.68
N LYS A 23 3.72 -9.93 0.46
CA LYS A 23 4.73 -11.00 0.27
C LYS A 23 6.01 -10.85 1.11
N TYR A 24 5.98 -9.99 2.12
CA TYR A 24 7.13 -9.81 3.02
C TYR A 24 7.19 -10.91 4.08
N ALA A 25 8.39 -11.20 4.58
CA ALA A 25 8.62 -12.20 5.62
C ALA A 25 8.05 -11.78 6.99
N SER A 26 8.01 -10.47 7.27
CA SER A 26 7.35 -9.87 8.44
C SER A 26 6.87 -8.45 8.13
N PHE A 27 6.05 -7.87 9.01
CA PHE A 27 5.60 -6.49 8.89
C PHE A 27 6.73 -5.47 9.10
N GLU A 28 7.73 -5.78 9.92
CA GLU A 28 8.94 -4.95 10.08
C GLU A 28 9.72 -4.88 8.77
N ASN A 29 9.96 -6.04 8.13
CA ASN A 29 10.63 -6.09 6.82
C ASN A 29 9.83 -5.34 5.75
N MET A 30 8.50 -5.45 5.76
CA MET A 30 7.63 -4.66 4.89
C MET A 30 7.81 -3.16 5.11
N ARG A 31 7.75 -2.70 6.37
CA ARG A 31 7.89 -1.28 6.74
C ARG A 31 9.24 -0.73 6.26
N GLU A 32 10.31 -1.45 6.54
CA GLU A 32 11.67 -1.07 6.13
C GLU A 32 11.82 -1.03 4.61
N ALA A 33 11.27 -2.01 3.89
CA ALA A 33 11.31 -2.05 2.44
C ALA A 33 10.53 -0.89 1.81
N ILE A 34 9.34 -0.58 2.32
CA ILE A 34 8.53 0.56 1.85
C ILE A 34 9.29 1.87 2.09
N GLU A 35 9.84 2.06 3.29
CA GLU A 35 10.60 3.26 3.63
C GLU A 35 11.85 3.43 2.75
N ALA A 36 12.63 2.36 2.57
CA ALA A 36 13.82 2.37 1.71
C ALA A 36 13.48 2.60 0.23
N SER A 37 12.30 2.15 -0.23
CA SER A 37 11.86 2.31 -1.62
C SER A 37 11.47 3.76 -1.97
N GLY A 38 11.17 4.60 -0.96
CA GLY A 38 10.64 5.94 -1.17
C GLY A 38 9.25 5.95 -1.83
N ALA A 39 8.51 4.84 -1.79
CA ALA A 39 7.16 4.77 -2.32
C ALA A 39 6.20 5.64 -1.50
N GLU A 40 5.33 6.39 -2.19
CA GLU A 40 4.28 7.20 -1.56
C GLU A 40 2.90 6.53 -1.67
N ILE A 41 2.77 5.53 -2.55
CA ILE A 41 1.54 4.76 -2.77
C ILE A 41 1.81 3.31 -2.40
N VAL A 42 1.00 2.76 -1.50
CA VAL A 42 1.11 1.38 -1.03
C VAL A 42 -0.21 0.64 -1.26
N THR A 43 -0.16 -0.49 -1.97
CA THR A 43 -1.37 -1.26 -2.28
C THR A 43 -1.72 -2.24 -1.16
N VAL A 44 -3.00 -2.34 -0.83
CA VAL A 44 -3.49 -3.23 0.25
C VAL A 44 -4.61 -4.13 -0.27
N ALA A 45 -4.53 -5.43 -0.01
CA ALA A 45 -5.58 -6.36 -0.38
C ALA A 45 -6.73 -6.27 0.65
N VAL A 46 -7.89 -5.76 0.23
CA VAL A 46 -9.00 -5.42 1.14
C VAL A 46 -9.44 -6.61 1.99
N ARG A 47 -9.47 -7.81 1.39
CA ARG A 47 -9.90 -9.06 2.06
C ARG A 47 -8.90 -9.60 3.11
N ARG A 48 -7.70 -9.03 3.22
CA ARG A 48 -6.61 -9.53 4.08
C ARG A 48 -6.17 -8.54 5.16
N VAL A 49 -6.86 -7.40 5.30
CA VAL A 49 -6.56 -6.45 6.38
C VAL A 49 -7.29 -6.90 7.64
N ASN A 50 -6.53 -7.22 8.69
CA ASN A 50 -7.10 -7.54 10.00
C ASN A 50 -7.83 -6.31 10.56
N LEU A 51 -9.08 -6.51 10.97
CA LEU A 51 -9.86 -5.51 11.68
C LEU A 51 -9.26 -5.26 13.07
N PRO A 52 -9.47 -4.08 13.67
CA PRO A 52 -8.98 -3.77 15.00
C PRO A 52 -9.36 -4.86 16.01
N GLY A 53 -8.37 -5.42 16.71
CA GLY A 53 -8.57 -6.45 17.74
C GLY A 53 -8.34 -7.91 17.28
N GLN A 54 -7.99 -8.17 16.02
CA GLN A 54 -7.67 -9.52 15.52
C GLN A 54 -6.16 -9.76 15.31
N GLY A 55 -5.32 -9.32 16.26
CA GLY A 55 -3.86 -9.41 16.15
C GLY A 55 -3.22 -8.22 15.43
N GLU A 56 -1.96 -8.36 15.01
CA GLU A 56 -1.25 -7.32 14.27
C GLU A 56 -1.95 -6.99 12.96
N SER A 57 -2.17 -5.70 12.72
CA SER A 57 -2.76 -5.17 11.51
C SER A 57 -1.70 -4.48 10.67
N LEU A 58 -1.90 -4.50 9.35
CA LEU A 58 -1.09 -3.73 8.41
C LEU A 58 -1.01 -2.24 8.79
N LEU A 59 -2.11 -1.71 9.35
CA LEU A 59 -2.22 -0.31 9.77
C LEU A 59 -1.38 0.02 11.01
N ASP A 60 -0.91 -0.98 11.75
CA ASP A 60 0.02 -0.78 12.87
C ASP A 60 1.43 -0.44 12.36
N TYR A 61 1.74 -0.78 11.10
CA TYR A 61 3.06 -0.63 10.49
C TYR A 61 3.11 0.41 9.36
N ILE A 62 1.95 0.83 8.85
CA ILE A 62 1.83 1.81 7.77
C ILE A 62 0.96 2.96 8.25
N ASP A 63 1.56 4.14 8.43
CA ASP A 63 0.83 5.35 8.78
C ASP A 63 0.07 5.88 7.54
N PRO A 64 -1.28 5.87 7.53
CA PRO A 64 -2.08 6.36 6.41
C PRO A 64 -2.00 7.88 6.23
N LYS A 65 -1.38 8.62 7.16
CA LYS A 65 -1.05 10.04 6.98
C LYS A 65 0.23 10.24 6.16
N ARG A 66 1.14 9.25 6.18
CA ARG A 66 2.41 9.29 5.44
C ARG A 66 2.29 8.65 4.06
N TYR A 67 1.49 7.60 3.92
CA TYR A 67 1.33 6.85 2.67
C TYR A 67 -0.10 6.93 2.15
N THR A 68 -0.25 7.01 0.84
CA THR A 68 -1.55 6.80 0.19
C THR A 68 -1.82 5.30 0.07
N LEU A 69 -2.81 4.82 0.80
CA LEU A 69 -3.27 3.44 0.67
C LEU A 69 -4.12 3.27 -0.59
N LEU A 70 -3.73 2.32 -1.44
CA LEU A 70 -4.45 1.96 -2.65
C LEU A 70 -5.08 0.56 -2.49
N PRO A 71 -6.37 0.47 -2.13
CA PRO A 71 -7.02 -0.82 -2.00
C PRO A 71 -7.06 -1.54 -3.36
N ASN A 72 -6.89 -2.85 -3.34
CA ASN A 72 -7.04 -3.70 -4.52
C ASN A 72 -7.92 -4.92 -4.22
N THR A 73 -8.45 -5.51 -5.29
CA THR A 73 -9.43 -6.60 -5.29
C THR A 73 -8.75 -7.98 -5.39
N ALA A 74 -7.52 -8.14 -4.90
CA ALA A 74 -6.86 -9.44 -4.87
C ALA A 74 -7.71 -10.49 -4.14
N GLY A 75 -7.95 -11.61 -4.81
CA GLY A 75 -8.81 -12.68 -4.33
C GLY A 75 -10.27 -12.58 -4.79
N CYS A 76 -10.62 -11.60 -5.63
CA CYS A 76 -11.89 -11.56 -6.34
C CYS A 76 -11.77 -12.26 -7.70
N TYR A 77 -12.78 -13.04 -8.07
CA TYR A 77 -12.87 -13.83 -9.30
C TYR A 77 -13.98 -13.35 -10.24
N THR A 78 -14.90 -12.52 -9.74
CA THR A 78 -16.00 -11.92 -10.50
C THR A 78 -16.02 -10.40 -10.33
N ALA A 79 -16.76 -9.71 -11.20
CA ALA A 79 -16.97 -8.28 -11.07
C ALA A 79 -17.79 -7.93 -9.80
N ASP A 80 -18.77 -8.77 -9.44
CA ASP A 80 -19.58 -8.57 -8.23
C ASP A 80 -18.78 -8.74 -6.94
N GLU A 81 -17.68 -9.51 -6.98
CA GLU A 81 -16.77 -9.68 -5.86
C GLU A 81 -15.78 -8.53 -5.67
N ALA A 82 -15.54 -7.73 -6.72
CA ALA A 82 -14.50 -6.70 -6.82
C ALA A 82 -15.00 -5.32 -6.35
#